data_AF-A0A2V9M5X4-F1
#
_entry.id   AF-A0A2V9M5X4-F1
#
_cell.length_a   1.000
_cell.length_b   1.000
_cell.length_c   1.000
_cell.angle_alpha   90.00
_cell.angle_beta   90.00
_cell.angle_gamma   90.00
#
_symmetry.space_group_name_H-M   'P 1'
#
loop_
_entity.id
_entity.type
_entity.pdbx_description
1 polymer ?
#
loop_
_entity_poly.entity_id
_entity_poly.type
_entity_poly.pdbx_seq_one_letter_code
_entity_poly.pdbx_strand_id
1 'polypeptide(L)'
;MMANLTIKNLPGTLYEQLKQSAAQHRRSLNSEVIVCLERALHNTRIDTQAVRTKARALREKTSGYRLTDKVIFKAKNEGRP
;
A
#
# COMPACT_ATOMS: atom_id res chain seq x y z
N MET A 1 7.33 15.49 -18.23
CA MET A 1 8.80 15.60 -18.20
C MET A 1 9.34 14.20 -17.97
N MET A 2 10.25 13.70 -18.82
CA MET A 2 10.83 12.36 -18.65
C MET A 2 12.17 12.50 -17.94
N ALA A 3 12.31 11.88 -16.76
CA ALA A 3 13.54 11.85 -16.00
C ALA A 3 14.08 10.41 -16.01
N ASN A 4 15.33 10.24 -16.45
CA ASN A 4 16.01 8.95 -16.42
C ASN A 4 16.98 8.93 -15.23
N LEU A 5 16.95 7.85 -14.46
CA LEU A 5 17.83 7.64 -13.32
C LEU A 5 18.69 6.39 -13.58
N THR A 6 20.01 6.57 -13.59
CA THR A 6 20.95 5.45 -13.70
C THR A 6 21.62 5.23 -12.36
N ILE A 7 21.45 4.03 -11.79
CA ILE A 7 22.12 3.62 -10.55
C ILE A 7 23.40 2.87 -10.92
N LYS A 8 24.56 3.49 -10.67
CA LYS A 8 25.88 2.85 -10.86
C LYS A 8 26.26 2.07 -9.62
N ASN A 9 26.99 0.97 -9.79
CA ASN A 9 27.51 0.12 -8.70
C ASN A 9 26.43 -0.42 -7.75
N LEU A 10 25.28 -0.85 -8.28
CA LEU A 10 24.25 -1.51 -7.46
C LEU A 10 24.81 -2.84 -6.92
N PRO A 11 24.84 -3.05 -5.59
CA PRO A 11 25.30 -4.33 -5.03
C PRO A 11 24.44 -5.48 -5.57
N GLY A 12 25.08 -6.58 -5.98
CA GLY A 12 24.37 -7.72 -6.56
C GLY A 12 23.27 -8.28 -5.64
N THR A 13 23.48 -8.23 -4.33
CA THR A 13 22.47 -8.62 -3.33
C THR A 13 21.21 -7.75 -3.40
N LEU A 14 21.35 -6.43 -3.60
CA LEU A 14 20.24 -5.49 -3.76
C LEU A 14 19.51 -5.69 -5.09
N TYR A 15 20.25 -6.00 -6.16
CA TYR A 15 19.66 -6.32 -7.45
C TYR A 15 18.75 -7.56 -7.39
N GLU A 16 19.21 -8.64 -6.73
CA GLU A 16 18.40 -9.86 -6.57
C GLU A 16 17.16 -9.61 -5.70
N GLN A 17 17.28 -8.84 -4.62
CA GLN A 17 16.12 -8.44 -3.80
C GLN A 17 15.09 -7.64 -4.60
N LEU A 18 15.54 -6.68 -5.41
CA LEU A 18 14.68 -5.90 -6.30
C LEU A 18 13.98 -6.78 -7.34
N LYS A 19 14.71 -7.74 -7.93
CA LYS A 19 14.17 -8.68 -8.90
C LYS A 19 13.12 -9.59 -8.29
N GLN A 20 13.35 -10.09 -7.07
CA GLN A 20 12.38 -10.89 -6.33
C GLN A 20 11.11 -10.09 -5.99
N SER A 21 11.27 -8.86 -5.50
CA SER A 21 10.15 -7.96 -5.20
C SER A 21 9.34 -7.63 -6.46
N ALA A 22 10.01 -7.32 -7.56
CA ALA A 22 9.38 -7.06 -8.85
C ALA A 22 8.56 -8.27 -9.35
N ALA A 23 9.09 -9.49 -9.22
CA ALA A 23 8.38 -10.73 -9.56
C ALA A 23 7.15 -10.95 -8.67
N GLN A 24 7.26 -10.72 -7.35
CA GLN A 24 6.14 -10.83 -6.40
C GLN A 24 5.03 -9.83 -6.73
N HIS A 25 5.38 -8.59 -7.09
CA HIS A 25 4.41 -7.56 -7.43
C HIS A 25 3.93 -7.64 -8.89
N ARG A 26 4.45 -8.58 -9.69
CA ARG A 26 4.19 -8.73 -11.14
C ARG A 26 4.45 -7.42 -11.90
N ARG A 27 5.58 -6.78 -11.61
CA ARG A 27 6.01 -5.51 -12.19
C ARG A 27 7.38 -5.62 -12.83
N SER A 28 7.69 -4.72 -13.75
CA SER A 28 9.06 -4.57 -14.26
C SER A 28 9.98 -4.03 -13.17
N LEU A 29 11.28 -4.30 -13.29
CA LEU A 29 12.29 -3.78 -12.35
C LEU A 29 12.26 -2.25 -12.27
N ASN A 30 12.07 -1.57 -13.41
CA ASN A 30 11.97 -0.11 -13.46
C ASN A 30 10.76 0.39 -12.65
N SER A 31 9.60 -0.22 -12.86
CA SER A 31 8.39 0.13 -12.10
C SER A 31 8.53 -0.16 -10.61
N GLU A 32 9.24 -1.23 -10.22
CA GLU A 32 9.51 -1.54 -8.83
C GLU A 32 10.44 -0.50 -8.18
N VAL A 33 11.51 -0.09 -8.87
CA VAL A 33 12.42 0.95 -8.40
C VAL A 33 11.69 2.28 -8.23
N ILE A 34 10.82 2.66 -9.17
CA ILE A 34 9.98 3.86 -9.05
C ILE A 34 9.11 3.77 -7.81
N VAL A 35 8.44 2.64 -7.56
CA VAL A 35 7.57 2.46 -6.39
C VAL A 35 8.36 2.45 -5.08
N CYS A 36 9.55 1.86 -5.06
CA CYS A 36 10.45 1.94 -3.91
C CYS A 36 10.88 3.39 -3.62
N LEU A 37 11.23 4.16 -4.65
CA LEU A 37 11.56 5.57 -4.53
C LEU A 37 10.35 6.39 -4.09
N GLU A 38 9.19 6.16 -4.68
CA GLU A 38 7.94 6.78 -4.25
C GLU A 38 7.66 6.46 -2.79
N ARG A 39 7.77 5.22 -2.34
CA ARG A 39 7.55 4.89 -0.92
C ARG A 39 8.58 5.54 0.00
N ALA A 40 9.86 5.55 -0.38
CA ALA A 40 10.92 6.16 0.40
C ALA A 40 10.77 7.69 0.50
N LEU A 41 10.41 8.34 -0.60
CA LEU A 41 10.24 9.80 -0.69
C LEU A 41 8.87 10.27 -0.16
N HIS A 42 7.81 9.48 -0.34
CA HIS A 42 6.50 9.74 0.27
C HIS A 42 6.48 9.42 1.77
N ASN A 43 7.53 8.81 2.33
CA ASN A 43 7.70 8.67 3.77
C ASN A 43 8.03 10.01 4.48
N THR A 44 8.14 11.12 3.75
CA THR A 44 8.63 12.41 4.30
C THR A 44 7.59 13.19 5.11
N ARG A 45 6.34 12.74 5.24
CA ARG A 45 5.40 13.15 6.31
C ARG A 45 4.11 12.38 6.09
N ILE A 46 3.83 11.39 6.92
CA ILE A 46 2.44 11.03 7.15
C ILE A 46 1.79 12.30 7.69
N ASP A 47 1.03 13.00 6.86
CA ASP A 47 0.21 14.09 7.33
C ASP A 47 -0.85 13.48 8.24
N THR A 48 -0.55 13.50 9.53
CA THR A 48 -1.41 12.98 10.59
C THR A 48 -2.80 13.62 10.54
N GLN A 49 -2.92 14.85 10.03
CA GLN A 49 -4.21 15.50 9.80
C GLN A 49 -4.94 14.87 8.61
N ALA A 50 -4.27 14.65 7.48
CA ALA A 50 -4.88 13.95 6.34
C ALA A 50 -5.35 12.53 6.70
N VAL A 51 -4.57 11.79 7.51
CA VAL A 51 -4.96 10.46 8.00
C VAL A 51 -6.15 10.56 8.95
N ARG A 52 -6.15 11.50 9.90
CA ARG A 52 -7.29 11.72 10.82
C ARG A 52 -8.55 12.15 10.08
N THR A 53 -8.45 12.99 9.07
CA THR A 53 -9.57 13.43 8.23
C THR A 53 -10.14 12.26 7.43
N LYS A 54 -9.29 11.45 6.79
CA LYS A 54 -9.74 10.22 6.12
C LYS A 54 -10.41 9.24 7.09
N ALA A 55 -9.82 9.03 8.26
CA ALA A 55 -10.39 8.15 9.28
C ALA A 55 -11.74 8.67 9.79
N ARG A 56 -11.90 9.99 9.98
CA ARG A 56 -13.17 10.61 10.35
C ARG A 56 -14.22 10.44 9.25
N ALA A 57 -13.88 10.76 8.01
CA ALA A 57 -14.80 10.59 6.88
C ALA A 57 -15.24 9.12 6.70
N LEU A 58 -14.34 8.16 6.93
CA LEU A 58 -14.68 6.74 6.90
C LEU A 58 -15.59 6.35 8.07
N ARG A 59 -15.32 6.86 9.27
CA ARG A 59 -16.18 6.64 10.45
C ARG A 59 -17.56 7.25 10.28
N GLU A 60 -17.68 8.42 9.65
CA GLU A 60 -18.98 9.05 9.34
C GLU A 60 -19.80 8.18 8.39
N LYS A 61 -19.17 7.62 7.34
CA LYS A 61 -19.83 6.69 6.41
C LYS A 61 -20.34 5.42 7.08
N THR A 62 -19.69 4.97 8.17
CA THR A 62 -20.08 3.75 8.91
C THR A 62 -20.76 4.08 10.25
N SER A 63 -20.98 5.36 10.57
CA SER A 63 -21.46 5.80 11.89
C SER A 63 -22.84 5.26 12.25
N GLY A 64 -23.70 5.03 11.24
CA GLY A 64 -25.01 4.41 11.40
C GLY A 64 -25.00 2.88 11.53
N TYR A 65 -23.86 2.22 11.32
CA TYR A 65 -23.76 0.77 11.32
C TYR A 65 -22.74 0.30 12.37
N ARG A 66 -23.25 -0.09 13.54
CA ARG A 66 -22.40 -0.76 14.54
C ARG A 66 -22.08 -2.18 14.07
N LEU A 67 -20.85 -2.37 13.61
CA LEU A 67 -20.29 -3.68 13.34
C LEU A 67 -20.12 -4.42 14.68
N THR A 68 -21.15 -5.14 15.09
CA THR A 68 -21.11 -6.01 16.28
C THR A 68 -20.71 -7.42 15.87
N ASP A 69 -20.18 -8.20 16.81
CA ASP A 69 -19.80 -9.60 16.55
C ASP A 69 -20.97 -10.42 16.00
N LYS A 70 -22.20 -10.13 16.43
CA LYS A 70 -23.42 -10.76 15.91
C LYS A 70 -23.67 -10.45 14.44
N VAL A 71 -23.46 -9.20 14.01
CA VAL A 71 -23.60 -8.76 12.61
C VAL A 71 -22.54 -9.42 11.74
N ILE A 72 -21.29 -9.48 12.23
CA ILE A 72 -20.18 -10.14 11.52
C ILE A 72 -20.42 -11.64 11.40
N PHE A 73 -20.88 -12.30 12.47
CA PHE A 73 -21.19 -13.73 12.48
C PHE A 73 -22.32 -14.07 11.51
N LYS A 74 -23.39 -13.29 11.51
CA LYS A 74 -24.52 -13.47 10.59
C LYS A 74 -24.08 -13.29 9.13
N ALA A 75 -23.34 -12.22 8.81
CA ALA A 75 -22.83 -11.98 7.46
C ALA A 75 -21.85 -13.06 6.98
N LYS A 76 -21.02 -13.61 7.87
CA LYS A 76 -20.12 -14.74 7.56
C LYS A 76 -20.87 -16.02 7.22
N ASN A 77 -21.99 -16.28 7.87
CA ASN A 77 -22.78 -17.50 7.67
C ASN A 77 -23.78 -17.36 6.51
N GLU A 78 -24.29 -16.16 6.22
CA GLU A 78 -25.16 -15.92 5.05
C GLU A 78 -24.43 -16.15 3.71
N GLY A 79 -23.10 -15.93 3.67
CA GLY A 79 -22.28 -16.14 2.47
C GLY A 79 -21.61 -17.52 2.37
N ARG A 80 -21.84 -18.41 3.34
CA ARG A 80 -21.30 -19.78 3.35
C ARG A 80 -22.45 -20.79 3.26
N PRO A 81 -22.87 -21.19 2.04
CA PRO A 81 -23.53 -22.48 1.87
C PRO A 81 -22.61 -23.62 2.31
#